data_AF-A0A842QTE0-F1
#
_entry.id   AF-A0A842QTE0-F1
#
_cell.length_a   1.000
_cell.length_b   1.000
_cell.length_c   1.000
_cell.angle_alpha   90.00
_cell.angle_beta   90.00
_cell.angle_gamma   90.00
#
_symmetry.space_group_name_H-M   'P 1'
#
loop_
_entity.id
_entity.type
_entity.pdbx_description
1 polymer ?
#
loop_
_entity_poly.entity_id
_entity_poly.type
_entity_poly.pdbx_seq_one_letter_code
_entity_poly.pdbx_strand_id
1 'polypeptide(L)' 'MLWEMTPEEEKYCEENGWKCSITFNPLRRFKKPLPVKETFLANDKRKGSFLHGALLTEDQIDILLEQAEELQET' A
#
# COMPACT_ATOMS: atom_id res chain seq x y z
N MET A 1 -13.14 -5.37 -20.84
CA MET A 1 -13.87 -5.52 -19.56
C MET A 1 -13.02 -6.44 -18.69
N LEU A 2 -12.28 -5.92 -17.71
CA LEU A 2 -11.32 -6.73 -16.94
C LEU A 2 -11.49 -6.62 -15.42
N TRP A 3 -12.50 -5.91 -14.93
CA TRP A 3 -12.65 -5.65 -13.49
C TRP A 3 -14.13 -5.47 -13.10
N GLU A 4 -14.97 -6.45 -13.40
CA GLU A 4 -16.26 -6.54 -12.72
C GLU A 4 -16.07 -7.44 -11.48
N MET A 5 -16.45 -6.93 -10.31
CA MET A 5 -16.44 -7.67 -9.05
C MET A 5 -17.30 -8.94 -9.19
N THR A 6 -16.95 -10.01 -8.49
CA THR A 6 -17.86 -11.16 -8.44
C THR A 6 -19.12 -10.78 -7.63
N PRO A 7 -20.26 -11.46 -7.84
CA PRO A 7 -21.47 -11.22 -7.05
C PRO A 7 -21.26 -11.34 -5.54
N GLU A 8 -20.34 -12.20 -5.10
CA GLU A 8 -19.96 -12.35 -3.69
C GLU A 8 -19.21 -11.12 -3.16
N GLU A 9 -18.29 -10.56 -3.95
CA GLU A 9 -17.55 -9.35 -3.61
C GLU A 9 -18.47 -8.12 -3.55
N GLU A 10 -19.42 -8.02 -4.48
CA GLU A 10 -20.43 -6.96 -4.49
C GLU A 10 -21.30 -7.01 -3.23
N LYS A 11 -21.85 -8.18 -2.91
CA LYS A 11 -22.65 -8.40 -1.69
C LYS A 11 -21.86 -8.07 -0.43
N TYR A 12 -20.59 -8.47 -0.36
CA TYR A 12 -19.71 -8.16 0.77
C TYR A 12 -19.48 -6.65 0.92
N CYS A 13 -19.34 -5.91 -0.18
CA CYS A 13 -19.23 -4.45 -0.14
C CYS A 13 -20.51 -3.79 0.41
N GLU A 14 -21.69 -4.26 -0.03
CA GLU A 14 -22.99 -3.77 0.43
C GLU A 14 -23.20 -4.01 1.93
N GLU A 15 -22.92 -5.22 2.42
CA GLU A 15 -23.03 -5.58 3.84
C GLU A 15 -22.15 -4.72 4.75
N ASN A 16 -20.97 -4.31 4.26
CA ASN A 16 -20.03 -3.46 4.98
C ASN A 16 -20.25 -1.95 4.73
N GLY A 17 -21.22 -1.59 3.88
CA GLY A 17 -21.56 -0.19 3.58
C GLY A 17 -20.45 0.58 2.87
N TRP A 18 -19.55 -0.11 2.14
CA TRP A 18 -18.48 0.53 1.39
C TRP A 18 -19.02 1.20 0.12
N LYS A 19 -18.62 2.44 -0.13
CA LYS A 19 -19.19 3.27 -1.21
C LYS A 19 -18.19 3.68 -2.28
N CYS A 20 -16.91 3.36 -2.08
CA CYS A 20 -15.82 3.90 -2.90
C CYS A 20 -14.84 2.77 -3.24
N SER A 21 -14.34 2.77 -4.49
CA SER A 21 -13.24 1.92 -4.92
C SER A 21 -11.95 2.73 -5.01
N ILE A 22 -10.84 2.16 -4.55
CA ILE A 22 -9.50 2.70 -4.84
C ILE A 22 -8.95 1.91 -6.03
N THR A 23 -8.88 2.56 -7.19
CA THR A 23 -8.29 1.96 -8.39
C THR A 23 -6.81 2.34 -8.46
N PHE A 24 -5.95 1.34 -8.38
CA PHE A 24 -4.52 1.55 -8.58
C PHE A 24 -4.17 1.51 -10.08
N ASN A 25 -3.27 2.40 -10.48
CA ASN A 25 -2.55 2.27 -11.74
C ASN A 25 -1.63 1.03 -11.71
N PRO A 26 -1.09 0.57 -12.84
CA PRO A 26 -0.23 -0.61 -12.90
C PRO A 26 0.85 -0.59 -11.81
N LEU A 27 0.76 -1.55 -10.89
CA LEU A 27 1.65 -1.64 -9.74
C LEU A 27 2.99 -2.26 -10.16
N ARG A 28 4.09 -1.64 -9.73
CA ARG A 28 5.45 -2.20 -9.91
C ARG A 28 5.76 -3.13 -8.75
N ARG A 29 6.05 -4.40 -9.05
CA ARG A 29 6.43 -5.38 -8.03
C ARG A 29 7.92 -5.32 -7.75
N PHE A 30 8.29 -5.07 -6.50
CA PHE A 30 9.64 -5.30 -5.99
C PHE A 30 9.88 -6.80 -5.75
N LYS A 31 11.03 -7.34 -6.18
CA LYS A 31 11.41 -8.74 -5.92
C LYS A 31 11.78 -8.92 -4.45
N LYS A 32 12.56 -8.01 -3.91
CA LYS A 32 12.93 -7.95 -2.50
C LYS A 32 12.04 -6.94 -1.80
N PRO A 33 11.18 -7.34 -0.83
CA PRO A 33 10.33 -6.39 -0.13
C PRO A 33 11.17 -5.54 0.83
N LEU A 34 10.96 -4.22 0.84
CA LEU A 34 11.54 -3.33 1.84
C LEU A 34 10.78 -3.47 3.17
N PRO A 35 11.41 -4.00 4.24
CA PRO A 35 10.72 -4.20 5.51
C PRO A 35 10.48 -2.87 6.21
N VAL A 36 9.24 -2.58 6.65
CA VAL A 36 8.87 -1.33 7.35
C VAL A 36 9.79 -1.04 8.54
N LYS A 37 10.26 -2.07 9.24
CA LYS A 37 11.19 -1.97 10.39
C LYS A 37 12.57 -1.42 10.04
N GLU A 38 12.95 -1.44 8.77
CA GLU A 38 14.23 -0.93 8.24
C GLU A 38 14.10 0.49 7.65
N THR A 39 12.89 1.06 7.67
CA THR A 39 12.59 2.40 7.18
C THR A 39 12.43 3.40 8.33
N PHE A 40 12.32 4.69 8.01
CA PHE A 40 12.00 5.71 9.03
C PHE A 40 10.63 5.48 9.72
N LEU A 41 9.73 4.70 9.09
CA LEU A 41 8.43 4.32 9.67
C LEU A 41 8.55 3.29 10.81
N ALA A 42 9.74 2.77 11.07
CA ALA A 42 9.96 1.74 12.10
C ALA A 42 9.42 2.14 13.48
N ASN A 43 9.47 3.44 13.79
CA ASN A 43 9.06 4.05 15.06
C ASN A 43 7.74 4.85 14.97
N ASP A 44 7.00 4.76 13.86
CA ASP A 44 5.70 5.41 13.75
C ASP A 44 4.70 4.77 14.71
N LYS A 45 4.00 5.59 15.51
CA LYS A 45 3.03 5.13 16.51
C LYS A 45 1.83 4.41 15.88
N ARG A 46 1.57 4.61 14.59
CA ARG A 46 0.49 3.96 13.81
C ARG A 46 0.87 2.57 13.33
N LYS A 47 2.12 2.14 13.51
CA LYS A 47 2.60 0.80 13.16
C LYS A 47 1.74 -0.27 13.83
N GLY A 48 1.20 -1.20 13.03
CA GLY A 48 0.33 -2.28 13.51
C GLY A 48 -1.15 -1.90 13.67
N SER A 49 -1.54 -0.64 13.43
CA SER A 49 -2.94 -0.21 13.44
C SER A 49 -3.33 0.42 12.10
N PHE A 50 -3.04 1.71 11.92
CA PHE A 50 -3.52 2.54 10.81
C PHE A 50 -2.39 3.03 9.89
N LEU A 51 -1.25 2.34 9.88
CA LEU A 51 -0.12 2.73 9.03
C LEU A 51 -0.49 2.71 7.53
N HIS A 52 -1.42 1.86 7.11
CA HIS A 52 -1.90 1.78 5.72
C HIS A 52 -2.63 3.04 5.24
N GLY A 53 -3.10 3.89 6.16
CA GLY A 53 -3.73 5.18 5.87
C GLY A 53 -2.90 6.38 6.31
N ALA A 54 -1.62 6.17 6.64
CA ALA A 54 -0.73 7.26 7.04
C ALA A 54 -0.43 8.18 5.86
N LEU A 55 -0.73 9.47 6.02
CA LEU A 55 -0.25 10.49 5.08
C LEU A 55 1.27 10.60 5.20
N LEU A 56 1.94 10.55 4.05
CA LEU A 56 3.37 10.77 3.88
C LEU A 56 3.59 12.01 3.01
N THR A 57 4.67 12.73 3.25
CA THR A 57 5.12 13.81 2.34
C THR A 57 5.75 13.23 1.08
N GLU A 58 5.90 14.03 0.03
CA GLU A 58 6.60 13.61 -1.20
C GLU A 58 8.04 13.17 -0.87
N ASP A 59 8.80 13.96 -0.11
CA ASP A 59 10.16 13.60 0.33
C ASP A 59 10.22 12.25 1.06
N GLN A 60 9.20 11.94 1.86
CA GLN A 60 9.11 10.66 2.59
C GLN A 60 8.85 9.49 1.65
N ILE A 61 8.06 9.71 0.60
CA ILE A 61 7.80 8.72 -0.44
C ILE A 61 9.08 8.47 -1.24
N ASP A 62 9.78 9.53 -1.64
CA ASP A 62 11.02 9.42 -2.41
C ASP A 62 12.08 8.62 -1.66
N ILE A 63 12.29 8.91 -0.37
CA ILE A 63 13.21 8.14 0.49
C ILE A 63 12.84 6.65 0.52
N LEU A 64 11.55 6.30 0.64
CA LEU A 64 11.11 4.90 0.67
C LEU A 64 11.33 4.21 -0.68
N LEU A 65 11.10 4.91 -1.78
CA LEU A 65 11.28 4.38 -3.13
C LEU A 65 12.77 4.17 -3.44
N GLU A 66 13.63 5.14 -3.13
CA GLU A 66 15.09 5.02 -3.27
C GLU A 66 15.62 3.81 -2.49
N GLN A 67 15.26 3.68 -1.22
CA GLN A 67 15.66 2.52 -0.40
C GLN A 67 15.18 1.19 -0.99
N ALA A 68 13.95 1.16 -1.52
CA ALA A 68 13.40 -0.05 -2.12
C ALA A 68 14.10 -0.42 -3.43
N GLU A 69 14.52 0.58 -4.22
CA GLU A 69 15.26 0.40 -5.47
C GLU A 69 16.69 -0.08 -5.21
N GLU A 70 17.43 0.53 -4.28
CA GLU A 70 18.76 0.07 -3.86
C GLU A 70 18.73 -1.40 -3.36
N LEU A 71 17.68 -1.77 -2.62
CA LEU A 71 17.48 -3.14 -2.16
C LEU A 71 17.30 -4.13 -3.33
N GLN A 72 16.84 -3.69 -4.50
CA GLN A 72 16.72 -4.57 -5.66
C GLN A 72 18.06 -4.88 -6.34
N GLU A 73 19.08 -4.04 -6.15
CA GLU A 73 20.38 -4.15 -6.83
C GLU A 73 21.42 -4.97 -6.04
N THR A 74 21.20 -5.13 -4.74
CA THR A 74 21.93 -6.09 -3.89
C THR A 74 21.48 -7.52 -4.15
#